data_AF-A0A1E3W6T1-F1
#
_entry.id   AF-A0A1E3W6T1-F1
#
_cell.length_a   1.000
_cell.length_b   1.000
_cell.length_c   1.000
_cell.angle_alpha   90.00
_cell.angle_beta   90.00
_cell.angle_gamma   90.00
#
_symmetry.space_group_name_H-M   'P 1'
#
loop_
_entity.id
_entity.type
_entity.pdbx_description
1 polymer ?
#
loop_
_entity_poly.entity_id
_entity_poly.type
_entity_poly.pdbx_seq_one_letter_code
_entity_poly.pdbx_strand_id
1 'polypeptide(L)' 'MIDQIGGPRGRSFGKRRFKDLLRKLGDAPMREQEVSLRKALEKYQGDQLRRDDLTVLGFIPHA' A
#
# COMPACT_ATOMS: atom_id res chain seq x y z
N MET A 1 -10.68 2.64 -5.02
CA MET A 1 -9.92 1.65 -5.80
C MET A 1 -8.45 1.90 -5.43
N ILE A 2 -7.55 0.92 -5.51
CA ILE A 2 -6.11 1.24 -5.46
C ILE A 2 -5.59 0.79 -6.80
N ASP A 3 -5.44 1.74 -7.70
CA ASP A 3 -5.30 1.51 -9.14
C ASP A 3 -3.87 1.22 -9.60
N GLN A 4 -2.98 1.01 -8.62
CA GLN A 4 -1.67 0.44 -8.88
C GLN A 4 -1.80 -0.97 -9.45
N ILE A 5 -1.46 -1.11 -10.72
CA ILE A 5 -1.44 -2.38 -11.45
C ILE A 5 -0.20 -3.16 -11.07
N GLY A 6 -0.36 -4.47 -10.92
CA GLY A 6 0.72 -5.33 -10.47
C GLY A 6 0.32 -6.78 -10.25
N GLY A 7 1.24 -7.50 -9.62
CA GLY A 7 1.10 -8.90 -9.27
C GLY A 7 1.01 -9.85 -10.47
N PRO A 8 0.91 -11.17 -10.22
CA PRO A 8 1.04 -12.19 -11.27
C PRO A 8 -0.02 -12.17 -12.37
N ARG A 9 -1.11 -11.41 -12.17
CA ARG A 9 -2.24 -11.32 -13.10
C ARG A 9 -2.48 -9.91 -13.62
N GLY A 10 -1.55 -8.97 -13.39
CA GLY A 10 -1.68 -7.58 -13.84
C GLY A 10 -2.95 -6.90 -13.33
N ARG A 11 -3.34 -7.17 -12.07
CA ARG A 11 -4.56 -6.63 -11.47
C ARG A 11 -4.21 -5.48 -10.54
N SER A 12 -5.18 -4.59 -10.32
CA SER A 12 -5.04 -3.56 -9.29
C SER A 12 -4.76 -4.17 -7.92
N PHE A 13 -4.01 -3.45 -7.06
CA PHE A 13 -3.69 -3.90 -5.70
C PHE A 13 -4.96 -4.22 -4.93
N GLY A 14 -5.97 -3.35 -5.09
CA GLY A 14 -7.34 -3.58 -4.64
C GLY A 14 -7.56 -3.33 -3.15
N LYS A 15 -8.83 -3.03 -2.80
CA LYS A 15 -9.23 -2.64 -1.44
C LYS A 15 -8.96 -3.73 -0.39
N ARG A 16 -9.14 -5.01 -0.74
CA ARG A 16 -8.96 -6.13 0.21
C ARG A 16 -7.52 -6.21 0.71
N ARG A 17 -6.55 -6.29 -0.21
CA ARG A 17 -5.12 -6.38 0.14
C ARG A 17 -4.65 -5.18 0.94
N PHE A 18 -5.15 -3.98 0.60
CA PHE A 18 -4.83 -2.77 1.33
C PHE A 18 -5.33 -2.78 2.77
N LYS A 19 -6.59 -3.15 2.98
CA LYS A 19 -7.13 -3.29 4.35
C LYS A 19 -6.38 -4.36 5.14
N ASP A 20 -6.04 -5.47 4.52
CA ASP A 20 -5.29 -6.55 5.18
C ASP A 20 -3.87 -6.11 5.54
N LEU A 21 -3.22 -5.31 4.69
CA LEU A 21 -1.92 -4.71 4.96
C LEU A 21 -1.98 -3.71 6.11
N LEU A 22 -2.95 -2.79 6.10
CA LEU A 22 -3.14 -1.83 7.20
C LEU A 22 -3.39 -2.53 8.54
N ARG A 23 -4.21 -3.59 8.57
CA ARG A 23 -4.43 -4.37 9.80
C ARG A 23 -3.16 -5.03 10.32
N LYS A 24 -2.32 -5.57 9.43
CA LYS A 24 -1.04 -6.19 9.82
C LYS A 24 -0.02 -5.19 10.37
N LEU A 25 -0.11 -3.93 9.93
CA LEU A 25 0.82 -2.88 10.31
C LEU A 25 0.31 -2.02 11.47
N GLY A 26 -0.94 -2.20 11.91
CA GLY A 26 -1.61 -1.29 12.83
C GLY A 26 -0.87 -1.03 14.14
N ASP A 27 -0.17 -2.05 14.66
CA ASP A 27 0.58 -1.98 15.92
C ASP A 27 2.03 -1.48 15.76
N ALA A 28 2.51 -1.31 14.53
CA ALA A 28 3.87 -0.85 14.28
C ALA A 28 3.98 0.68 14.40
N PRO A 29 5.16 1.23 14.76
CA PRO A 29 5.41 2.67 14.71
C PRO A 29 5.09 3.25 13.32
N MET A 30 4.55 4.47 13.24
CA MET A 30 4.12 5.08 11.98
C MET A 30 5.20 5.05 10.88
N ARG A 31 6.47 5.24 11.26
CA ARG A 31 7.61 5.15 10.33
C ARG A 31 7.80 3.76 9.74
N GLU A 32 7.56 2.70 10.53
CA GLU A 32 7.62 1.32 10.06
C GLU A 32 6.41 0.96 9.19
N GLN A 33 5.24 1.50 9.52
CA GLN A 33 4.04 1.38 8.68
C GLN A 33 4.29 1.97 7.29
N GLU A 34 4.85 3.19 7.24
CA GLU A 34 5.19 3.89 5.98
C GLU A 34 6.14 3.05 5.12
N VAL A 35 7.26 2.62 5.69
CA VAL A 35 8.27 1.82 4.97
C VAL A 35 7.66 0.51 4.47
N SER A 36 6.85 -0.16 5.29
CA SER A 36 6.23 -1.44 4.94
C SER A 36 5.15 -1.30 3.87
N LEU A 37 4.33 -0.25 3.94
CA LEU A 37 3.34 0.10 2.92
C LEU A 37 4.02 0.36 1.58
N ARG A 38 5.05 1.20 1.56
CA ARG A 38 5.81 1.55 0.36
C ARG A 38 6.42 0.31 -0.29
N LYS A 39 7.13 -0.52 0.48
CA LYS A 39 7.73 -1.77 -0.01
C LYS A 39 6.69 -2.75 -0.56
N ALA A 40 5.55 -2.90 0.11
CA ALA A 40 4.50 -3.80 -0.34
C ALA A 40 3.87 -3.34 -1.66
N LEU A 41 3.69 -2.04 -1.82
CA LEU A 41 3.18 -1.42 -3.04
C LEU A 41 4.21 -1.54 -4.16
N GLU A 42 5.47 -1.13 -3.97
CA GLU A 42 6.55 -1.29 -4.96
C GLU A 42 6.70 -2.74 -5.42
N LYS A 43 6.76 -3.68 -4.47
CA LYS A 43 6.83 -5.12 -4.77
C LYS A 43 5.64 -5.61 -5.58
N TYR A 44 4.44 -5.11 -5.27
CA TYR A 44 3.26 -5.51 -6.02
C TYR A 44 3.26 -4.93 -7.43
N GLN A 45 3.67 -3.67 -7.61
CA GLN A 45 3.79 -3.04 -8.92
C GLN A 45 4.74 -3.85 -9.82
N GLY A 46 5.91 -4.22 -9.30
CA GLY A 46 6.96 -4.86 -10.09
C GLY A 46 7.31 -4.01 -11.31
N ASP A 47 7.39 -4.64 -12.48
CA ASP A 47 7.74 -3.97 -13.74
C ASP A 47 6.54 -3.31 -14.44
N GLN A 48 5.37 -3.27 -13.80
CA GLN A 48 4.19 -2.62 -14.39
C GLN A 48 4.35 -1.10 -14.39
N LEU A 49 3.95 -0.47 -15.50
CA LEU A 49 3.87 0.98 -15.58
C LEU A 49 2.84 1.51 -14.59
N ARG A 50 3.24 2.55 -13.85
CA ARG A 50 2.33 3.25 -12.96
C ARG A 50 1.34 4.05 -13.82
N ARG A 51 0.05 3.81 -13.60
CA ARG A 51 -1.04 4.41 -14.40
C ARG A 51 -1.60 5.71 -13.84
N ASP A 52 -1.40 5.95 -12.54
CA ASP A 52 -1.98 7.06 -11.80
C ASP A 52 -1.06 7.45 -10.65
N ASP A 53 -1.30 8.62 -10.06
CA ASP A 53 -0.61 9.04 -8.85
C ASP A 53 -1.09 8.23 -7.63
N LEU A 54 -0.16 7.97 -6.72
CA LEU A 54 -0.41 7.20 -5.51
C LEU A 54 0.05 8.02 -4.31
N THR A 55 -0.92 8.43 -3.49
CA THR A 55 -0.67 9.14 -2.22
C THR A 55 -1.36 8.40 -1.09
N VAL A 56 -0.62 8.16 0.00
CA VAL A 56 -1.16 7.62 1.26
C VAL A 56 -0.74 8.57 2.38
N LEU A 57 -1.72 9.06 3.12
CA LEU A 57 -1.51 9.90 4.31
C LEU A 57 -1.95 9.13 5.55
N GLY A 58 -1.04 8.95 6.49
CA GLY A 58 -1.30 8.35 7.80
C GLY A 58 -0.97 9.33 8.91
N PHE A 59 -1.76 9.31 9.98
CA PHE A 59 -1.55 10.14 11.16
C PHE A 59 -1.96 9.35 12.41
N ILE A 60 -1.26 9.61 13.52
CA ILE A 60 -1.69 9.14 14.85
C ILE A 60 -2.38 10.35 15.49
N PRO A 61 -3.66 10.24 15.86
CA PRO A 61 -4.34 11.32 16.55
C PRO A 61 -3.66 11.56 17.90
N HIS A 62 -3.28 12.81 18.15
CA HIS A 62 -3.01 13.26 19.51
C HIS A 62 -4.37 13.62 20.14
N ALA A 63 -4.67 13.01 21.28
CA ALA A 63 -5.76 13.43 22.14
C ALA A 63 -5.31 14.59 23.02
#